data_AF-A0A2V9W1M7-F1
#
_entry.id   AF-A0A2V9W1M7-F1
#
_cell.length_a   1.000
_cell.length_b   1.000
_cell.length_c   1.000
_cell.angle_alpha   90.00
_cell.angle_beta   90.00
_cell.angle_gamma   90.00
#
_symmetry.space_group_name_H-M   'P 1'
#
loop_
_entity.id
_entity.type
_entity.pdbx_description
1 polymer ?
#
loop_
_entity_poly.entity_id
_entity_poly.type
_entity_poly.pdbx_seq_one_letter_code
_entity_poly.pdbx_strand_id
1 'polypeptide(L)' 'MMLALSVVLGILPLLGIVWTLMNGTITTVDGLFMSLILLALSGFFFLNAFWECRDCGYIPSKQKNAPPAKK' A
#
# COMPACT_ATOMS: atom_id res chain seq x y z
N MET A 1 -4.14 11.20 8.33
CA MET A 1 -5.10 11.40 7.23
C MET A 1 -4.62 10.75 5.93
N MET A 2 -3.31 10.77 5.65
CA MET A 2 -2.71 10.19 4.44
C MET A 2 -2.60 8.64 4.49
N LEU A 3 -2.44 8.06 5.69
CA LEU A 3 -2.55 6.61 5.96
C LEU A 3 -3.85 5.96 5.48
N ALA A 4 -4.99 6.52 5.89
CA ALA A 4 -6.31 5.99 5.54
C ALA A 4 -6.52 6.04 4.02
N LEU A 5 -6.07 7.12 3.37
CA LEU A 5 -6.10 7.25 1.92
C LEU A 5 -5.22 6.19 1.24
N SER A 6 -3.99 5.98 1.72
CA SER A 6 -3.06 5.00 1.15
C SER A 6 -3.58 3.56 1.27
N VAL A 7 -4.24 3.21 2.37
CA VAL A 7 -4.88 1.89 2.53
C VAL A 7 -6.07 1.72 1.58
N VAL A 8 -6.95 2.72 1.49
CA VAL A 8 -8.09 2.68 0.56
C VAL A 8 -7.62 2.57 -0.89
N LEU A 9 -6.59 3.35 -1.26
CA LEU A 9 -5.96 3.31 -2.57
C LEU A 9 -5.21 2.01 -2.85
N GLY A 10 -4.75 1.28 -1.83
CA GLY A 10 -4.14 -0.05 -1.97
C GLY A 10 -5.15 -1.19 -2.13
N ILE A 11 -6.36 -1.05 -1.57
CA ILE A 11 -7.46 -2.01 -1.70
C ILE A 11 -8.13 -1.94 -3.08
N LEU A 12 -8.24 -0.74 -3.65
CA LEU A 12 -8.81 -0.53 -4.99
C LEU A 12 -8.17 -1.42 -6.08
N PRO A 13 -6.83 -1.45 -6.23
CA PRO A 13 -6.17 -2.30 -7.22
C PRO A 13 -6.29 -3.80 -6.92
N LEU A 14 -6.38 -4.20 -5.65
CA LEU A 14 -6.69 -5.60 -5.28
C LEU A 14 -8.07 -6.02 -5.80
N LEU A 15 -9.06 -5.13 -5.70
CA LEU A 15 -10.40 -5.37 -6.26
C LEU A 15 -10.36 -5.56 -7.78
N GLY A 16 -9.51 -4.78 -8.46
CA GLY A 16 -9.22 -4.96 -9.89
C GLY A 16 -8.64 -6.34 -10.21
N ILE A 17 -7.75 -6.87 -9.37
CA ILE A 17 -7.19 -8.22 -9.54
C ILE A 17 -8.26 -9.31 -9.31
N VAL A 18 -9.14 -9.14 -8.32
CA VAL A 18 -10.25 -10.11 -8.11
C VAL A 18 -11.16 -10.14 -9.33
N TRP A 19 -11.43 -8.98 -9.94
CA TRP A 19 -12.23 -8.89 -11.17
C TRP A 19 -11.55 -9.59 -12.37
N THR A 20 -10.24 -9.40 -12.56
CA THR A 20 -9.50 -10.11 -13.62
C THR A 20 -9.45 -11.62 -13.38
N LEU A 21 -9.40 -12.05 -12.12
CA LEU A 21 -9.50 -13.46 -11.74
C LEU A 21 -10.87 -14.05 -12.10
N MET A 22 -11.95 -13.37 -11.72
CA MET A 22 -13.33 -13.84 -11.94
C MET A 22 -13.68 -13.94 -13.43
N ASN A 23 -13.13 -13.05 -14.26
CA ASN A 23 -13.35 -13.08 -15.71
C ASN A 23 -12.48 -14.13 -16.43
N GLY A 24 -11.61 -14.86 -15.73
CA GLY A 24 -10.74 -15.87 -16.32
C GLY A 24 -9.65 -15.28 -17.25
N THR A 25 -9.47 -13.97 -17.28
CA THR A 25 -8.49 -13.31 -18.16
C THR A 25 -7.06 -13.42 -17.65
N ILE A 26 -6.83 -13.91 -16.42
CA ILE A 26 -5.47 -14.04 -15.87
C ILE A 26 -4.59 -15.05 -16.62
N THR A 27 -5.18 -15.98 -17.38
CA THR A 27 -4.42 -16.91 -18.22
C THR A 27 -3.97 -16.29 -19.54
N THR A 28 -4.44 -15.08 -19.87
CA THR A 28 -3.94 -14.32 -21.01
C THR A 28 -2.75 -13.48 -20.59
N VAL A 29 -1.81 -13.26 -21.50
CA VAL A 29 -0.63 -12.41 -21.25
C VAL A 29 -1.06 -11.00 -20.85
N ASP A 30 -2.13 -10.49 -21.46
CA ASP A 30 -2.71 -9.18 -21.18
C ASP A 30 -3.27 -9.09 -19.75
N GLY A 31 -4.09 -10.07 -19.33
CA GLY A 31 -4.64 -10.11 -17.98
C GLY A 31 -3.59 -10.37 -16.91
N LEU A 32 -2.56 -11.16 -17.23
CA LEU A 32 -1.41 -11.38 -16.34
C LEU A 32 -0.61 -10.08 -16.15
N PHE A 33 -0.32 -9.35 -17.22
CA PHE A 33 0.41 -8.08 -17.17
C PHE A 33 -0.37 -7.01 -16.39
N MET A 34 -1.67 -6.89 -16.66
CA MET A 34 -2.55 -5.97 -15.95
C MET A 34 -2.59 -6.28 -14.44
N SER A 35 -2.69 -7.56 -14.08
CA SER A 35 -2.69 -8.00 -12.69
C SER A 35 -1.35 -7.72 -12.00
N LEU A 36 -0.23 -7.87 -12.70
CA LEU A 36 1.11 -7.57 -12.19
C LEU A 36 1.28 -6.07 -11.91
N ILE A 37 0.78 -5.20 -12.80
CA ILE A 37 0.79 -3.75 -12.60
C ILE A 37 -0.10 -3.35 -11.42
N LEU A 38 -1.32 -3.88 -11.35
CA LEU A 38 -2.24 -3.62 -10.23
C LEU A 38 -1.64 -4.08 -8.91
N LEU A 39 -0.98 -5.24 -8.90
CA LEU A 39 -0.31 -5.77 -7.71
C LEU A 39 0.87 -4.89 -7.30
N ALA A 40 1.67 -4.40 -8.26
CA ALA A 40 2.76 -3.48 -7.99
C ALA A 40 2.27 -2.14 -7.42
N LEU A 41 1.21 -1.57 -7.99
CA LEU A 41 0.57 -0.34 -7.48
C LEU A 41 0.02 -0.54 -6.07
N SER A 42 -0.69 -1.66 -5.84
CA SER A 42 -1.15 -2.02 -4.51
C SER A 42 0.01 -2.10 -3.52
N GLY A 43 1.10 -2.78 -3.89
CA GLY A 43 2.30 -2.89 -3.08
C GLY A 43 2.92 -1.53 -2.73
N PHE A 44 2.96 -0.59 -3.68
CA PHE A 44 3.47 0.77 -3.44
C PHE A 44 2.59 1.54 -2.44
N PHE A 45 1.27 1.45 -2.58
CA PHE A 45 0.33 2.07 -1.65
C PHE A 45 0.37 1.44 -0.26
N PHE A 46 0.53 0.12 -0.16
CA PHE A 46 0.69 -0.58 1.12
C PHE A 46 2.05 -0.29 1.77
N LEU A 47 3.12 -0.17 0.99
CA LEU A 47 4.44 0.21 1.51
C LEU A 47 4.44 1.65 2.04
N ASN A 48 3.77 2.57 1.31
CA ASN A 48 3.55 3.93 1.77
C ASN A 48 2.71 3.96 3.08
N ALA A 49 1.64 3.16 3.15
CA ALA A 49 0.88 2.99 4.38
C ALA A 49 1.73 2.38 5.51
N PHE A 50 2.62 1.44 5.23
CA PHE A 50 3.50 0.82 6.22
C PHE A 50 4.51 1.82 6.79
N TRP A 51 5.14 2.64 5.94
CA TRP A 51 6.04 3.70 6.38
C TRP A 51 5.31 4.76 7.19
N GLU A 52 4.12 5.18 6.77
CA GLU A 52 3.38 6.17 7.52
C GLU A 52 2.80 5.61 8.83
N CYS A 53 2.47 4.31 8.90
CA CYS A 53 2.16 3.61 10.17
C CYS A 53 3.37 3.60 11.12
N ARG A 54 4.59 3.46 10.57
CA ARG A 54 5.84 3.50 11.34
C ARG A 54 6.14 4.92 11.84
N ASP A 55 5.93 5.94 11.00
CA ASP A 55 6.14 7.36 11.37
C ASP A 55 5.05 7.89 12.31
N CYS A 56 3.80 7.45 12.16
CA CYS A 56 2.72 7.76 13.12
C CYS A 56 2.84 6.98 14.44
N GLY A 57 3.86 6.14 14.63
CA GLY A 57 4.17 5.52 15.93
C GLY A 57 3.32 4.31 16.31
N TYR A 58 2.60 3.68 15.36
CA TYR A 58 1.84 2.45 15.61
C TYR A 58 2.71 1.18 15.65
N ILE A 59 3.98 1.28 15.22
CA ILE A 59 5.03 0.28 15.47
C ILE A 59 5.96 0.88 16.54
N PRO A 60 6.21 0.20 17.69
CA PRO A 60 7.08 0.71 18.74
C PRO A 60 8.55 0.62 18.32
N SER A 61 8.98 1.51 17.41
CA SER A 61 10.38 1.87 17.31
C SER A 61 10.65 2.84 18.45
N LYS A 62 11.50 2.45 19.41
CA LYS A 62 11.91 3.31 20.53
C LYS A 62 12.19 4.73 20.03
N GLN A 63 11.31 5.67 20.37
CA GLN A 63 11.60 7.08 20.31
C GLN A 63 12.84 7.31 21.17
N LYS A 64 14.00 7.54 20.54
CA LYS A 64 15.06 8.30 21.19
C LYS A 64 14.57 9.75 21.20
N ASN A 65 13.98 10.13 22.33
CA ASN A 65 13.75 11.51 22.72
C ASN A 65 15.03 12.32 22.44
N ALA A 66 15.01 13.13 21.38
CA ALA A 66 15.93 14.25 21.26
C ALA A 66 15.23 15.45 21.91
N PRO A 67 15.77 16.03 23.00
CA PRO A 67 15.14 17.14 23.71
C PRO A 67 14.93 18.36 22.80
N PRO A 68 13.89 19.19 23.07
CA PRO A 68 13.64 20.40 22.30
C PRO A 68 14.81 21.38 22.46
N ALA A 69 15.49 21.68 21.36
CA ALA A 69 16.47 22.76 21.31
C ALA A 69 15.72 24.09 21.42
N LYS A 70 15.70 24.65 22.63
CA LYS A 70 15.29 26.03 22.90
C LYS A 70 16.12 26.99 22.04
N LYS A 71 15.47 27.97 21.43
CA LYS A 71 16.01 29.30 21.19
C LYS A 71 15.00 30.31 21.67
#